data_AF-A0A6P0LTV2-F1
#
_entry.id   AF-A0A6P0LTV2-F1
#
_cell.length_a   1.000
_cell.length_b   1.000
_cell.length_c   1.000
_cell.angle_alpha   90.00
_cell.angle_beta   90.00
_cell.angle_gamma   90.00
#
_symmetry.space_group_name_H-M   'P 1'
#
loop_
_entity.id
_entity.type
_entity.pdbx_description
1 polymer ?
#
loop_
_entity_poly.entity_id
_entity_poly.type
_entity_poly.pdbx_seq_one_letter_code
_entity_poly.pdbx_strand_id
1 'polypeptide(L)'
;MTNKKYRILAITDHHTHGGISSIYPLLRTMAKHPVCDSIQVASRGNPKNKEFFYDYTSTELMSLLVDDNFVPQESGEQFLNASIKTDFKDHDLIFLRIDRPVPDEFFEFITSHVPEDKIINRPSGIQKTDTKGSLLNFPELCPPMKLCSTLEEILEFNQKFPIVLKPLRSYGGKGIIRIVDDQAWEGNNQYSLDEYKSVIEESLRDSGDYLAMKYLKNYSQGDKRVLVVNGKVTGGFLRIPKEDIVEDLVMQTGLILPEGEIISVQTILTPSENQTYQWQVFTQQPQHNQEEPQWILHALGKIRAAEMDNGVATVDLDKYLNQCSQPIEIPDHYQHYRQIGIEYGNSFQGIQQLWKGSNQAIGKIE
;
A
#
# COMPACT_ATOMS: atom_id res chain seq x y z
N MET A 1 17.59 -5.18 -41.85
CA MET A 1 17.39 -5.18 -40.39
C MET A 1 18.06 -6.45 -39.87
N THR A 2 18.98 -6.33 -38.92
CA THR A 2 19.80 -7.47 -38.46
C THR A 2 18.91 -8.56 -37.87
N ASN A 3 19.06 -9.78 -38.37
CA ASN A 3 18.40 -11.02 -37.90
C ASN A 3 18.90 -11.48 -36.51
N LYS A 4 19.42 -10.54 -35.71
CA LYS A 4 20.09 -10.83 -34.44
C LYS A 4 19.01 -11.15 -33.41
N LYS A 5 19.08 -12.36 -32.87
CA LYS A 5 18.31 -12.76 -31.69
C LYS A 5 19.16 -12.56 -30.44
N TYR A 6 18.54 -12.11 -29.35
CA TYR A 6 19.21 -11.77 -28.10
C TYR A 6 18.97 -12.85 -27.04
N ARG A 7 20.04 -13.32 -26.41
CA ARG A 7 19.98 -14.11 -25.17
C ARG A 7 20.01 -13.16 -24.00
N ILE A 8 18.98 -13.20 -23.16
CA ILE A 8 18.77 -12.22 -22.07
C ILE A 8 18.84 -12.95 -20.73
N LEU A 9 19.60 -12.42 -19.78
CA LEU A 9 19.57 -12.85 -18.39
C LEU A 9 18.94 -11.77 -17.52
N ALA A 10 17.82 -12.07 -16.88
CA ALA A 10 17.25 -11.22 -15.84
C ALA A 10 17.79 -11.64 -14.47
N ILE A 11 18.34 -10.68 -13.74
CA ILE A 11 18.84 -10.86 -12.38
C ILE A 11 17.89 -10.13 -11.43
N THR A 12 17.37 -10.84 -10.43
CA THR A 12 16.29 -10.33 -9.56
C THR A 12 16.50 -10.75 -8.10
N ASP A 13 15.79 -10.15 -7.16
CA ASP A 13 15.62 -10.73 -5.83
C ASP A 13 14.15 -11.08 -5.57
N HIS A 14 13.83 -12.37 -5.64
CA HIS A 14 12.44 -12.79 -5.47
C HIS A 14 11.94 -12.64 -4.04
N HIS A 15 12.83 -12.63 -3.03
CA HIS A 15 12.41 -12.47 -1.63
C HIS A 15 11.81 -11.08 -1.34
N THR A 16 12.14 -10.07 -2.15
CA THR A 16 11.71 -8.68 -1.95
C THR A 16 10.54 -8.27 -2.85
N HIS A 17 10.07 -9.15 -3.73
CA HIS A 17 9.00 -8.85 -4.69
C HIS A 17 7.66 -9.46 -4.24
N GLY A 18 6.70 -8.61 -3.83
CA GLY A 18 5.28 -9.00 -3.76
C GLY A 18 4.66 -9.17 -5.16
N GLY A 19 3.61 -9.99 -5.30
CA GLY A 19 3.07 -10.46 -6.59
C GLY A 19 2.77 -9.39 -7.65
N ILE A 20 2.33 -8.20 -7.24
CA ILE A 20 1.92 -7.09 -8.14
C ILE A 20 3.12 -6.29 -8.68
N SER A 21 4.31 -6.38 -8.08
CA SER A 21 5.50 -5.58 -8.44
C SER A 21 6.54 -6.36 -9.25
N SER A 22 6.22 -7.56 -9.69
CA SER A 22 7.18 -8.45 -10.33
C SER A 22 7.45 -8.11 -11.80
N ILE A 23 8.70 -8.29 -12.26
CA ILE A 23 9.06 -8.08 -13.68
C ILE A 23 8.59 -9.24 -14.58
N TYR A 24 8.16 -10.34 -14.00
CA TYR A 24 7.91 -11.58 -14.72
C TYR A 24 6.88 -11.49 -15.86
N PRO A 25 5.75 -10.75 -15.76
CA PRO A 25 4.84 -10.57 -16.89
C PRO A 25 5.52 -9.89 -18.09
N LEU A 26 6.42 -8.93 -17.84
CA LEU A 26 7.20 -8.28 -18.88
C LEU A 26 8.16 -9.28 -19.53
N LEU A 27 8.88 -10.09 -18.73
CA LEU A 27 9.80 -11.10 -19.28
C LEU A 27 9.08 -12.13 -20.14
N ARG A 28 7.91 -12.64 -19.72
CA ARG A 28 7.10 -13.56 -20.53
C ARG A 28 6.64 -12.93 -21.85
N THR A 29 6.31 -11.64 -21.83
CA THR A 29 5.94 -10.90 -23.04
C THR A 29 7.14 -10.73 -23.96
N MET A 30 8.30 -10.38 -23.40
CA MET A 30 9.56 -10.24 -24.16
C MET A 30 10.03 -11.55 -24.78
N ALA A 31 9.85 -12.69 -24.10
CA ALA A 31 10.22 -14.01 -24.59
C ALA A 31 9.52 -14.38 -25.91
N LYS A 32 8.35 -13.78 -26.19
CA LYS A 32 7.58 -13.98 -27.43
C LYS A 32 8.00 -13.05 -28.56
N HIS A 33 8.87 -12.08 -28.30
CA HIS A 33 9.27 -11.09 -29.29
C HIS A 33 10.20 -11.73 -30.36
N PRO A 34 10.05 -11.43 -31.66
CA PRO A 34 10.82 -12.10 -32.72
C PRO A 34 12.36 -11.97 -32.63
N VAL A 35 12.83 -10.92 -31.95
CA VAL A 35 14.27 -10.68 -31.72
C VAL A 35 14.79 -11.29 -30.41
N CYS A 36 13.93 -11.92 -29.61
CA CYS A 36 14.32 -12.64 -28.42
C CYS A 36 14.69 -14.08 -28.79
N ASP A 37 15.88 -14.52 -28.40
CA ASP A 37 16.29 -15.92 -28.53
C ASP A 37 15.82 -16.72 -27.32
N SER A 38 16.19 -16.22 -26.13
CA SER A 38 15.87 -16.84 -24.85
C SER A 38 15.95 -15.79 -23.74
N ILE A 39 15.16 -16.00 -22.68
CA ILE A 39 15.25 -15.26 -21.44
C ILE A 39 15.43 -16.25 -20.30
N GLN A 40 16.49 -16.07 -19.52
CA GLN A 40 16.69 -16.79 -18.27
C GLN A 40 16.55 -15.83 -17.10
N VAL A 41 16.11 -16.34 -15.95
CA VAL A 41 16.01 -15.57 -14.70
C VAL A 41 16.85 -16.25 -13.64
N ALA A 42 17.80 -15.51 -13.06
CA ALA A 42 18.54 -15.92 -11.87
C ALA A 42 18.13 -15.03 -10.70
N SER A 43 17.96 -15.63 -9.52
CA SER A 43 17.55 -14.89 -8.33
C SER A 43 18.59 -14.91 -7.22
N ARG A 44 18.76 -13.75 -6.57
CA ARG A 44 19.55 -13.57 -5.34
C ARG A 44 19.07 -14.48 -4.22
N GLY A 45 17.77 -14.74 -4.16
CA GLY A 45 17.22 -15.62 -3.14
C GLY A 45 17.53 -17.11 -3.32
N ASN A 46 18.14 -17.55 -4.42
CA ASN A 46 18.60 -18.94 -4.55
C ASN A 46 19.97 -19.09 -3.85
N PRO A 47 20.11 -19.93 -2.80
CA PRO A 47 21.37 -20.13 -2.09
C PRO A 47 22.52 -20.63 -2.98
N LYS A 48 22.22 -21.34 -4.08
CA LYS A 48 23.22 -21.81 -5.05
C LYS A 48 23.89 -20.67 -5.82
N ASN A 49 23.33 -19.45 -5.77
CA ASN A 49 23.87 -18.27 -6.44
C ASN A 49 24.70 -17.39 -5.49
N LYS A 50 25.01 -17.86 -4.28
CA LYS A 50 25.71 -17.06 -3.26
C LYS A 50 27.03 -16.47 -3.77
N GLU A 51 27.82 -17.26 -4.48
CA GLU A 51 29.12 -16.86 -5.01
C GLU A 51 29.04 -15.68 -5.99
N PHE A 52 27.92 -15.55 -6.70
CA PHE A 52 27.67 -14.43 -7.61
C PHE A 52 27.18 -13.18 -6.88
N PHE A 53 26.21 -13.33 -5.96
CA PHE A 53 25.51 -12.20 -5.35
C PHE A 53 26.15 -11.63 -4.08
N TYR A 54 26.99 -12.40 -3.40
CA TYR A 54 27.53 -12.02 -2.09
C TYR A 54 29.04 -12.17 -2.00
N ASP A 55 29.60 -13.27 -2.52
CA ASP A 55 31.04 -13.51 -2.39
C ASP A 55 31.84 -12.91 -3.56
N TYR A 56 31.17 -12.62 -4.69
CA TYR A 56 31.74 -12.04 -5.91
C TYR A 56 32.90 -12.87 -6.50
N THR A 57 32.84 -14.19 -6.35
CA THR A 57 33.90 -15.14 -6.74
C THR A 57 33.58 -15.92 -8.02
N SER A 58 32.33 -15.93 -8.48
CA SER A 58 31.89 -16.71 -9.64
C SER A 58 30.88 -15.96 -10.51
N THR A 59 31.01 -16.06 -11.83
CA THR A 59 30.02 -15.58 -12.80
C THR A 59 28.93 -16.61 -13.11
N GLU A 60 29.02 -17.81 -12.56
CA GLU A 60 28.05 -18.88 -12.78
C GLU A 60 26.82 -18.72 -11.87
N LEU A 61 25.65 -19.04 -12.43
CA LEU A 61 24.35 -18.89 -11.80
C LEU A 61 23.47 -20.11 -12.09
N MET A 62 22.63 -20.47 -11.14
CA MET A 62 21.45 -21.28 -11.33
C MET A 62 20.27 -20.39 -11.71
N SER A 63 19.61 -20.75 -12.79
CA SER A 63 18.56 -19.97 -13.43
C SER A 63 17.37 -20.82 -13.87
N LEU A 64 16.30 -20.13 -14.26
CA LEU A 64 15.10 -20.68 -14.86
C LEU A 64 14.92 -20.12 -16.26
N LEU A 65 14.45 -20.95 -17.19
CA LEU A 65 14.01 -20.48 -18.50
C LEU A 65 12.64 -19.79 -18.34
N VAL A 66 12.47 -18.65 -19.00
CA VAL A 66 11.17 -17.99 -19.13
C VAL A 66 10.51 -18.45 -20.43
N ASP A 67 9.70 -19.49 -20.33
CA ASP A 67 8.90 -20.03 -21.42
C ASP A 67 7.39 -19.84 -21.14
N ASP A 68 6.53 -20.50 -21.93
CA ASP A 68 5.09 -20.45 -21.72
C ASP A 68 4.64 -21.06 -20.37
N ASN A 69 5.44 -21.97 -19.80
CA ASN A 69 5.20 -22.64 -18.52
C ASN A 69 5.75 -21.88 -17.31
N PHE A 70 6.52 -20.81 -17.52
CA PHE A 70 7.01 -19.98 -16.44
C PHE A 70 5.84 -19.25 -15.75
N VAL A 71 5.49 -19.70 -14.55
CA VAL A 71 4.42 -19.12 -13.71
C VAL A 71 5.05 -18.61 -12.42
N PRO A 72 5.14 -17.28 -12.22
CA PRO A 72 5.67 -16.72 -10.99
C PRO A 72 4.93 -17.19 -9.76
N GLN A 73 5.69 -17.66 -8.77
CA GLN A 73 5.17 -18.06 -7.48
C GLN A 73 5.54 -17.01 -6.44
N GLU A 74 4.57 -16.52 -5.67
CA GLU A 74 4.85 -15.58 -4.57
C GLU A 74 5.78 -16.18 -3.51
N SER A 75 5.71 -17.50 -3.30
CA SER A 75 6.60 -18.23 -2.40
C SER A 75 8.07 -18.20 -2.83
N GLY A 76 8.35 -17.97 -4.12
CA GLY A 76 9.70 -18.04 -4.66
C GLY A 76 10.29 -19.45 -4.81
N GLU A 77 9.56 -20.50 -4.41
CA GLU A 77 10.06 -21.89 -4.39
C GLU A 77 10.60 -22.36 -5.75
N GLN A 78 10.02 -21.89 -6.85
CA GLN A 78 10.52 -22.15 -8.20
C GLN A 78 12.02 -21.84 -8.36
N PHE A 79 12.54 -20.81 -7.68
CA PHE A 79 13.95 -20.43 -7.78
C PHE A 79 14.86 -21.37 -6.99
N LEU A 80 14.37 -22.01 -5.93
CA LEU A 80 15.13 -23.05 -5.21
C LEU A 80 15.30 -24.30 -6.09
N ASN A 81 14.32 -24.56 -6.95
CA ASN A 81 14.30 -25.65 -7.91
C ASN A 81 14.99 -25.31 -9.24
N ALA A 82 15.60 -24.13 -9.37
CA ALA A 82 16.35 -23.76 -10.55
C ALA A 82 17.47 -24.76 -10.86
N SER A 83 17.48 -25.27 -12.08
CA SER A 83 18.35 -26.37 -12.53
C SER A 83 19.23 -26.02 -13.72
N ILE A 84 18.98 -24.88 -14.38
CA ILE A 84 19.77 -24.44 -15.54
C ILE A 84 20.99 -23.70 -15.02
N LYS A 85 22.17 -24.31 -15.18
CA LYS A 85 23.45 -23.64 -14.96
C LYS A 85 23.73 -22.72 -16.14
N THR A 86 24.04 -21.46 -15.86
CA THR A 86 24.41 -20.48 -16.89
C THR A 86 25.55 -19.60 -16.41
N ASP A 87 26.39 -19.12 -17.34
CA ASP A 87 27.36 -18.06 -17.04
C ASP A 87 26.72 -16.69 -17.36
N PHE A 88 26.87 -15.74 -16.45
CA PHE A 88 26.50 -14.34 -16.62
C PHE A 88 27.06 -13.75 -17.93
N LYS A 89 28.30 -14.08 -18.29
CA LYS A 89 29.00 -13.53 -19.47
C LYS A 89 28.43 -14.02 -20.81
N ASP A 90 27.70 -15.13 -20.81
CA ASP A 90 27.22 -15.76 -22.04
C ASP A 90 26.03 -15.02 -22.67
N HIS A 91 25.48 -14.02 -22.01
CA HIS A 91 24.28 -13.31 -22.46
C HIS A 91 24.60 -12.04 -23.25
N ASP A 92 23.71 -11.72 -24.17
CA ASP A 92 23.80 -10.50 -24.99
C ASP A 92 23.32 -9.27 -24.23
N LEU A 93 22.32 -9.45 -23.35
CA LEU A 93 21.73 -8.41 -22.51
C LEU A 93 21.49 -8.93 -21.10
N ILE A 94 21.72 -8.08 -20.10
CA ILE A 94 21.46 -8.34 -18.69
C ILE A 94 20.37 -7.38 -18.21
N PHE A 95 19.28 -7.91 -17.67
CA PHE A 95 18.21 -7.12 -17.07
C PHE A 95 18.38 -7.13 -15.54
N LEU A 96 18.88 -6.03 -14.99
CA LEU A 96 19.18 -5.89 -13.57
C LEU A 96 17.98 -5.34 -12.78
N ARG A 97 17.37 -6.20 -11.97
CA ARG A 97 16.16 -5.93 -11.17
C ARG A 97 16.30 -6.40 -9.74
N ILE A 98 17.39 -5.99 -9.12
CA ILE A 98 17.58 -6.18 -7.68
C ILE A 98 17.04 -4.95 -6.97
N ASP A 99 16.19 -5.15 -5.97
CA ASP A 99 15.77 -4.07 -5.09
C ASP A 99 16.93 -3.63 -4.20
N ARG A 100 16.93 -2.35 -3.85
CA ARG A 100 17.97 -1.74 -3.04
C ARG A 100 17.80 -2.11 -1.57
N PRO A 101 18.89 -2.12 -0.77
CA PRO A 101 20.26 -1.73 -1.12
C PRO A 101 21.03 -2.80 -1.91
N VAL A 102 21.95 -2.36 -2.76
CA VAL A 102 22.92 -3.19 -3.51
C VAL A 102 24.30 -2.56 -3.30
N PRO A 103 25.31 -3.31 -2.78
CA PRO A 103 26.64 -2.76 -2.53
C PRO A 103 27.35 -2.31 -3.81
N ASP A 104 28.24 -1.33 -3.70
CA ASP A 104 29.00 -0.83 -4.86
C ASP A 104 29.94 -1.91 -5.41
N GLU A 105 30.45 -2.78 -4.55
CA GLU A 105 31.30 -3.93 -4.91
C GLU A 105 30.58 -4.90 -5.85
N PHE A 106 29.24 -5.04 -5.73
CA PHE A 106 28.47 -5.86 -6.67
C PHE A 106 28.42 -5.21 -8.06
N PHE A 107 28.30 -3.89 -8.16
CA PHE A 107 28.35 -3.19 -9.43
C PHE A 107 29.73 -3.27 -10.07
N GLU A 108 30.80 -3.13 -9.28
CA GLU A 108 32.17 -3.33 -9.72
C GLU A 108 32.39 -4.76 -10.23
N PHE A 109 31.91 -5.75 -9.48
CA PHE A 109 31.99 -7.16 -9.86
C PHE A 109 31.33 -7.42 -11.21
N ILE A 110 30.06 -7.04 -11.42
CA ILE A 110 29.38 -7.33 -12.69
C ILE A 110 29.98 -6.55 -13.87
N THR A 111 30.42 -5.30 -13.66
CA THR A 111 31.00 -4.47 -14.73
C THR A 111 32.43 -4.84 -15.08
N SER A 112 33.16 -5.53 -14.20
CA SER A 112 34.45 -6.13 -14.53
C SER A 112 34.35 -7.34 -15.48
N HIS A 113 33.16 -7.97 -15.57
CA HIS A 113 32.95 -9.18 -16.37
C HIS A 113 32.18 -8.94 -17.68
N VAL A 114 31.29 -7.94 -17.72
CA VAL A 114 30.58 -7.56 -18.95
C VAL A 114 30.56 -6.03 -19.13
N PRO A 115 30.60 -5.54 -20.37
CA PRO A 115 30.40 -4.12 -20.65
C PRO A 115 29.08 -3.61 -20.08
N GLU A 116 29.12 -2.46 -19.40
CA GLU A 116 27.96 -1.86 -18.76
C GLU A 116 26.81 -1.54 -19.74
N ASP A 117 27.09 -1.30 -21.01
CA ASP A 117 26.06 -1.06 -22.03
C ASP A 117 25.22 -2.31 -22.36
N LYS A 118 25.65 -3.50 -21.92
CA LYS A 118 24.81 -4.71 -21.93
C LYS A 118 23.84 -4.79 -20.75
N ILE A 119 24.02 -3.99 -19.71
CA ILE A 119 23.25 -4.05 -18.45
C ILE A 119 22.14 -3.00 -18.45
N ILE A 120 20.91 -3.44 -18.22
CA ILE A 120 19.70 -2.62 -18.21
C ILE A 120 19.13 -2.60 -16.78
N ASN A 121 19.13 -1.48 -16.05
CA ASN A 121 19.80 -0.21 -16.37
C ASN A 121 21.30 -0.27 -16.06
N ARG A 122 22.06 0.67 -16.65
CA ARG A 122 23.51 0.81 -16.44
C ARG A 122 23.86 1.00 -14.95
N PRO A 123 24.72 0.17 -14.35
CA PRO A 123 25.22 0.30 -12.96
C PRO A 123 25.64 1.71 -12.53
N SER A 124 26.46 2.42 -13.30
CA SER A 124 26.92 3.79 -13.05
C SER A 124 25.75 4.79 -13.06
N GLY A 125 24.76 4.58 -13.91
CA GLY A 125 23.52 5.37 -13.92
C GLY A 125 22.70 5.13 -12.66
N ILE A 126 22.55 3.86 -12.29
CA ILE A 126 21.89 3.42 -11.07
C ILE A 126 22.57 4.01 -9.83
N GLN A 127 23.91 3.99 -9.73
CA GLN A 127 24.66 4.57 -8.61
C GLN A 127 24.48 6.09 -8.51
N LYS A 128 24.55 6.81 -9.64
CA LYS A 128 24.32 8.27 -9.68
C LYS A 128 22.91 8.68 -9.25
N THR A 129 21.92 7.82 -9.45
CA THR A 129 20.52 8.08 -9.10
C THR A 129 20.03 7.29 -7.89
N ASP A 130 20.93 6.77 -7.06
CA ASP A 130 20.56 5.86 -5.96
C ASP A 130 19.78 6.54 -4.82
N THR A 131 20.00 7.83 -4.63
CA THR A 131 19.35 8.58 -3.56
C THR A 131 18.31 9.53 -4.11
N LYS A 132 17.34 9.88 -3.26
CA LYS A 132 16.40 10.97 -3.56
C LYS A 132 17.12 12.30 -3.80
N GLY A 133 18.33 12.47 -3.28
CA GLY A 133 19.18 13.64 -3.53
C GLY A 133 19.47 13.88 -5.01
N SER A 134 19.38 12.85 -5.86
CA SER A 134 19.51 13.01 -7.32
C SER A 134 18.49 13.98 -7.93
N LEU A 135 17.34 14.22 -7.27
CA LEU A 135 16.34 15.21 -7.68
C LEU A 135 16.87 16.65 -7.66
N LEU A 136 17.91 16.94 -6.86
CA LEU A 136 18.54 18.26 -6.79
C LEU A 136 19.18 18.69 -8.12
N ASN A 137 19.39 17.77 -9.06
CA ASN A 137 19.86 18.07 -10.41
C ASN A 137 18.74 18.63 -11.32
N PHE A 138 17.47 18.59 -10.90
CA PHE A 138 16.31 19.02 -11.68
C PHE A 138 15.35 19.90 -10.84
N PRO A 139 15.84 20.98 -10.21
CA PRO A 139 15.04 21.81 -9.31
C PRO A 139 13.82 22.44 -10.00
N GLU A 140 13.90 22.72 -11.30
CA GLU A 140 12.84 23.31 -12.10
C GLU A 140 11.65 22.36 -12.37
N LEU A 141 11.87 21.05 -12.21
CA LEU A 141 10.85 20.01 -12.39
C LEU A 141 10.25 19.52 -11.06
N CYS A 142 10.76 20.02 -9.94
CA CYS A 142 10.42 19.55 -8.61
C CYS A 142 9.78 20.66 -7.77
N PRO A 143 8.98 20.31 -6.75
CA PRO A 143 8.59 21.30 -5.76
C PRO A 143 9.83 21.80 -5.00
N PRO A 144 9.77 22.97 -4.35
CA PRO A 144 10.86 23.47 -3.52
C PRO A 144 11.38 22.39 -2.58
N MET A 145 12.69 22.17 -2.57
CA MET A 145 13.32 21.11 -1.80
C MET A 145 14.71 21.54 -1.31
N LYS A 146 15.16 20.94 -0.21
CA LYS A 146 16.46 21.18 0.41
C LYS A 146 16.98 19.86 0.99
N LEU A 147 18.28 19.63 0.85
CA LEU A 147 18.96 18.59 1.63
C LEU A 147 19.20 19.16 3.02
N CYS A 148 18.67 18.49 4.05
CA CYS A 148 18.82 18.90 5.43
C CYS A 148 19.55 17.82 6.23
N SER A 149 20.65 18.22 6.86
CA SER A 149 21.50 17.38 7.72
C SER A 149 21.27 17.67 9.21
N THR A 150 20.55 18.73 9.55
CA THR A 150 20.25 19.10 10.94
C THR A 150 18.76 19.38 11.14
N LEU A 151 18.31 19.26 12.39
CA LEU A 151 16.95 19.63 12.78
C LEU A 151 16.69 21.13 12.54
N GLU A 152 17.68 21.98 12.80
CA GLU A 152 17.58 23.42 12.56
C GLU A 152 17.23 23.72 11.09
N GLU A 153 17.96 23.12 10.15
CA GLU A 153 17.69 23.29 8.71
C GLU A 153 16.30 22.82 8.29
N ILE A 154 15.80 21.75 8.92
CA ILE A 154 14.44 21.24 8.71
C ILE A 154 13.40 22.27 9.18
N LEU A 155 13.57 22.80 10.40
CA LEU A 155 12.64 23.76 10.98
C LEU A 155 12.64 25.08 10.21
N GLU A 156 13.81 25.61 9.83
CA GLU A 156 13.94 26.78 8.96
C GLU A 156 13.24 26.60 7.61
N PHE A 157 13.29 25.39 7.05
CA PHE A 157 12.62 25.10 5.79
C PHE A 157 11.10 24.99 5.96
N ASN A 158 10.64 24.38 7.06
CA ASN A 158 9.20 24.25 7.41
C ASN A 158 8.52 25.61 7.64
N GLN A 159 9.25 26.63 8.12
CA GLN A 159 8.70 27.99 8.31
C GLN A 159 8.15 28.61 7.02
N LYS A 160 8.57 28.13 5.84
CA LYS A 160 8.15 28.69 4.54
C LYS A 160 6.83 28.10 4.06
N PHE A 161 6.57 26.84 4.37
CA PHE A 161 5.40 26.06 3.94
C PHE A 161 5.44 24.67 4.59
N PRO A 162 4.31 23.94 4.65
CA PRO A 162 4.32 22.55 5.08
C PRO A 162 5.25 21.68 4.22
N ILE A 163 5.95 20.75 4.85
CA ILE A 163 6.98 19.92 4.20
C ILE A 163 6.73 18.43 4.37
N VAL A 164 7.43 17.66 3.55
CA VAL A 164 7.60 16.23 3.69
C VAL A 164 9.10 15.95 3.72
N LEU A 165 9.54 15.28 4.77
CA LEU A 165 10.90 14.75 4.92
C LEU A 165 10.95 13.35 4.32
N LYS A 166 11.92 13.13 3.44
CA LYS A 166 12.13 11.82 2.80
C LYS A 166 13.56 11.34 3.07
N PRO A 167 13.74 10.20 3.75
CA PRO A 167 15.08 9.61 3.92
C PRO A 167 15.71 9.33 2.55
N LEU A 168 17.00 9.61 2.39
CA LEU A 168 17.67 9.55 1.09
C LEU A 168 17.58 8.19 0.40
N ARG A 169 17.79 7.10 1.15
CA ARG A 169 17.93 5.72 0.63
C ARG A 169 16.72 4.81 0.86
N SER A 170 15.62 5.35 1.39
CA SER A 170 14.39 4.59 1.64
C SER A 170 13.53 4.39 0.37
N TYR A 171 12.72 3.34 0.31
CA TYR A 171 11.78 3.05 -0.78
C TYR A 171 10.37 2.78 -0.24
N GLY A 172 9.36 2.89 -1.12
CA GLY A 172 7.99 2.46 -0.79
C GLY A 172 7.25 3.31 0.25
N GLY A 173 7.73 4.51 0.57
CA GLY A 173 7.08 5.39 1.54
C GLY A 173 7.54 5.23 2.99
N LYS A 174 8.49 4.31 3.26
CA LYS A 174 9.01 4.09 4.62
C LYS A 174 9.78 5.30 5.15
N GLY A 175 9.54 5.67 6.40
CA GLY A 175 10.20 6.79 7.09
C GLY A 175 9.88 8.17 6.49
N ILE A 176 8.80 8.29 5.71
CA ILE A 176 8.33 9.60 5.25
C ILE A 176 7.65 10.29 6.42
N ILE A 177 8.13 11.50 6.74
CA ILE A 177 7.55 12.34 7.79
C ILE A 177 6.92 13.56 7.13
N ARG A 178 5.64 13.81 7.36
CA ARG A 178 4.96 15.05 6.95
C ARG A 178 5.00 16.02 8.14
N ILE A 179 5.34 17.28 7.90
CA ILE A 179 5.29 18.34 8.91
C ILE A 179 4.39 19.45 8.38
N VAL A 180 3.37 19.80 9.15
CA VAL A 180 2.41 20.88 8.86
C VAL A 180 2.25 21.67 10.14
N ASP A 181 2.60 22.95 10.11
CA ASP A 181 2.62 23.81 11.28
C ASP A 181 3.45 23.15 12.41
N ASP A 182 2.90 23.01 13.62
CA ASP A 182 3.56 22.41 14.79
C ASP A 182 3.22 20.92 14.98
N GLN A 183 2.91 20.21 13.89
CA GLN A 183 2.51 18.80 13.92
C GLN A 183 3.36 17.98 12.95
N ALA A 184 3.69 16.75 13.35
CA ALA A 184 4.40 15.77 12.54
C ALA A 184 3.55 14.50 12.36
N TRP A 185 3.63 13.90 11.17
CA TRP A 185 2.98 12.62 10.86
C TRP A 185 4.00 11.64 10.29
N GLU A 186 4.04 10.43 10.84
CA GLU A 186 4.75 9.29 10.26
C GLU A 186 3.74 8.14 10.07
N GLY A 187 3.50 7.76 8.81
CA GLY A 187 2.37 6.91 8.48
C GLY A 187 1.05 7.56 8.91
N ASN A 188 0.23 6.83 9.66
CA ASN A 188 -1.06 7.31 10.18
C ASN A 188 -0.96 7.93 11.58
N ASN A 189 0.23 7.94 12.18
CA ASN A 189 0.41 8.45 13.53
C ASN A 189 0.70 9.95 13.48
N GLN A 190 0.04 10.71 14.35
CA GLN A 190 0.24 12.14 14.53
C GLN A 190 0.93 12.42 15.87
N TYR A 191 1.87 13.35 15.85
CA TYR A 191 2.64 13.78 17.00
C TYR A 191 2.74 15.31 17.04
N SER A 192 2.90 15.87 18.23
CA SER A 192 3.39 17.25 18.34
C SER A 192 4.80 17.31 17.73
N LEU A 193 5.09 18.36 16.96
CA LEU A 193 6.42 18.53 16.39
C LEU A 193 7.48 18.60 17.51
N ASP A 194 7.18 19.22 18.65
CA ASP A 194 8.11 19.31 19.77
C ASP A 194 8.49 17.95 20.34
N GLU A 195 7.54 17.03 20.44
CA GLU A 195 7.77 15.66 20.93
C GLU A 195 8.55 14.83 19.90
N TYR A 196 8.33 15.11 18.62
CA TYR A 196 8.88 14.31 17.51
C TYR A 196 10.27 14.77 17.05
N LYS A 197 10.74 15.94 17.50
CA LYS A 197 12.09 16.47 17.20
C LYS A 197 13.20 15.48 17.55
N SER A 198 13.10 14.80 18.70
CA SER A 198 14.09 13.82 19.15
C SER A 198 14.20 12.62 18.20
N VAL A 199 13.07 12.15 17.66
CA VAL A 199 13.01 11.07 16.66
C VAL A 199 13.67 11.51 15.35
N ILE A 200 13.43 12.75 14.91
CA ILE A 200 14.09 13.31 13.72
C ILE A 200 15.60 13.39 13.92
N GLU A 201 16.06 13.86 15.09
CA GLU A 201 17.49 13.97 15.42
C GLU A 201 18.19 12.60 15.51
N GLU A 202 17.55 11.61 16.11
CA GLU A 202 18.02 10.23 16.14
C GLU A 202 18.12 9.67 14.71
N SER A 203 17.08 9.88 13.90
CA SER A 203 17.08 9.44 12.51
C SER A 203 18.17 10.11 11.66
N LEU A 204 18.42 11.41 11.83
CA LEU A 204 19.51 12.12 11.16
C LEU A 204 20.88 11.54 11.54
N ARG A 205 21.05 11.13 12.81
CA ARG A 205 22.29 10.53 13.31
C ARG A 205 22.51 9.12 12.75
N ASP A 206 21.46 8.32 12.71
CA ASP A 206 21.56 6.88 12.40
C ASP A 206 21.43 6.59 10.90
N SER A 207 20.58 7.35 10.21
CA SER A 207 20.20 7.11 8.80
C SER A 207 20.67 8.19 7.83
N GLY A 208 21.21 9.30 8.35
CA GLY A 208 21.73 10.42 7.57
C GLY A 208 20.65 11.42 7.14
N ASP A 209 20.98 12.22 6.13
CA ASP A 209 20.20 13.39 5.73
C ASP A 209 18.76 13.08 5.26
N TYR A 210 17.92 14.11 5.37
CA TYR A 210 16.60 14.16 4.75
C TYR A 210 16.62 15.01 3.48
N LEU A 211 15.91 14.54 2.44
CA LEU A 211 15.42 15.45 1.41
C LEU A 211 14.09 16.04 1.87
N ALA A 212 14.12 17.27 2.38
CA ALA A 212 12.93 18.03 2.71
C ALA A 212 12.32 18.60 1.43
N MET A 213 11.02 18.41 1.22
CA MET A 213 10.30 18.89 0.03
C MET A 213 9.01 19.58 0.46
N LYS A 214 8.59 20.64 -0.24
CA LYS A 214 7.27 21.24 -0.05
C LYS A 214 6.18 20.17 -0.20
N TYR A 215 5.26 20.11 0.76
CA TYR A 215 4.11 19.23 0.71
C TYR A 215 3.14 19.65 -0.40
N LEU A 216 2.74 18.68 -1.23
CA LEU A 216 1.80 18.87 -2.32
C LEU A 216 0.40 18.40 -1.89
N LYS A 217 -0.51 19.35 -1.63
CA LYS A 217 -1.87 19.08 -1.15
C LYS A 217 -2.71 18.18 -2.07
N ASN A 218 -2.37 18.14 -3.36
CA ASN A 218 -3.06 17.35 -4.37
C ASN A 218 -2.51 15.93 -4.55
N TYR A 219 -1.63 15.43 -3.67
CA TYR A 219 -1.12 14.05 -3.77
C TYR A 219 -2.24 13.00 -3.72
N SER A 220 -3.37 13.30 -3.04
CA SER A 220 -4.56 12.46 -2.98
C SER A 220 -5.26 12.30 -4.34
N GLN A 221 -5.05 13.22 -5.28
CA GLN A 221 -5.52 13.07 -6.66
C GLN A 221 -4.71 12.04 -7.46
N GLY A 222 -3.67 11.49 -6.84
CA GLY A 222 -2.86 10.41 -7.36
C GLY A 222 -1.47 10.84 -7.80
N ASP A 223 -0.53 9.89 -7.65
CA ASP A 223 0.85 9.97 -8.12
C ASP A 223 0.93 9.37 -9.52
N LYS A 224 1.21 10.22 -10.53
CA LYS A 224 1.38 9.78 -11.92
C LYS A 224 2.76 9.13 -12.09
N ARG A 225 2.77 7.82 -12.29
CA ARG A 225 3.98 7.08 -12.65
C ARG A 225 4.15 7.06 -14.16
N VAL A 226 5.15 7.78 -14.66
CA VAL A 226 5.49 7.82 -16.09
C VAL A 226 6.58 6.78 -16.37
N LEU A 227 6.36 5.94 -17.38
CA LEU A 227 7.32 4.95 -17.86
C LEU A 227 8.13 5.54 -19.02
N VAL A 228 9.45 5.58 -18.86
CA VAL A 228 10.40 6.06 -19.87
C VAL A 228 11.31 4.93 -20.28
N VAL A 229 11.38 4.63 -21.58
CA VAL A 229 12.25 3.62 -22.16
C VAL A 229 13.17 4.31 -23.17
N ASN A 230 14.48 4.25 -22.94
CA ASN A 230 15.49 4.89 -23.79
C ASN A 230 15.18 6.36 -24.13
N GLY A 231 14.81 7.15 -23.12
CA GLY A 231 14.45 8.56 -23.26
C GLY A 231 13.06 8.86 -23.83
N LYS A 232 12.29 7.84 -24.26
CA LYS A 232 10.93 8.01 -24.77
C LYS A 232 9.89 7.66 -23.71
N VAL A 233 8.89 8.52 -23.53
CA VAL A 233 7.70 8.20 -22.72
C VAL A 233 6.89 7.14 -23.45
N THR A 234 6.75 5.96 -22.84
CA THR A 234 6.05 4.80 -23.43
C THR A 234 4.64 4.64 -22.85
N GLY A 235 4.41 5.18 -21.64
CA GLY A 235 3.11 5.15 -21.00
C GLY A 235 3.16 5.77 -19.61
N GLY A 236 2.03 5.73 -18.92
CA GLY A 236 1.97 6.11 -17.52
C GLY A 236 0.69 5.60 -16.88
N PHE A 237 0.70 5.50 -15.56
CA PHE A 237 -0.46 5.10 -14.78
C PHE A 237 -0.58 6.01 -13.56
N LEU A 238 -1.83 6.29 -13.18
CA LEU A 238 -2.14 7.07 -12.00
C LEU A 238 -2.24 6.11 -10.81
N ARG A 239 -1.41 6.34 -9.79
CA ARG A 239 -1.50 5.65 -8.50
C ARG A 239 -2.28 6.52 -7.54
N ILE A 240 -3.56 6.26 -7.40
CA ILE A 240 -4.39 6.92 -6.41
C ILE A 240 -4.19 6.18 -5.08
N PRO A 241 -3.94 6.88 -3.96
CA PRO A 241 -4.01 6.26 -2.63
C PRO A 241 -5.35 5.52 -2.48
N LYS A 242 -5.33 4.30 -1.91
CA LYS A 242 -6.50 3.41 -1.91
C LYS A 242 -7.69 4.03 -1.17
N GLU A 243 -8.89 3.91 -1.75
CA GLU A 243 -10.18 3.94 -1.05
C GLU A 243 -10.63 2.50 -0.72
N ASP A 244 -11.62 2.33 0.17
CA ASP A 244 -12.14 1.02 0.58
C ASP A 244 -12.56 0.17 -0.64
N ILE A 245 -12.21 -1.12 -0.63
CA ILE A 245 -12.51 -2.03 -1.74
C ILE A 245 -13.55 -3.05 -1.30
N VAL A 246 -14.66 -3.14 -2.03
CA VAL A 246 -15.62 -4.25 -1.92
C VAL A 246 -15.12 -5.41 -2.78
N GLU A 247 -14.87 -6.54 -2.13
CA GLU A 247 -14.36 -7.78 -2.71
C GLU A 247 -15.40 -8.90 -2.49
N ASP A 248 -15.35 -9.96 -3.29
CA ASP A 248 -16.19 -11.16 -3.13
C ASP A 248 -17.70 -10.90 -3.02
N LEU A 249 -18.24 -9.94 -3.77
CA LEU A 249 -19.69 -9.68 -3.84
C LEU A 249 -20.45 -10.90 -4.35
N VAL A 250 -21.37 -11.41 -3.54
CA VAL A 250 -22.32 -12.48 -3.88
C VAL A 250 -23.73 -11.95 -3.69
N MET A 251 -24.53 -11.97 -4.75
CA MET A 251 -25.98 -11.76 -4.69
C MET A 251 -26.67 -13.12 -4.57
N GLN A 252 -27.34 -13.38 -3.44
CA GLN A 252 -28.04 -14.64 -3.19
C GLN A 252 -29.49 -14.60 -3.66
N THR A 253 -30.22 -13.54 -3.29
CA THR A 253 -31.66 -13.45 -3.53
C THR A 253 -32.05 -12.03 -3.88
N GLY A 254 -32.77 -11.84 -4.99
CA GLY A 254 -33.35 -10.53 -5.33
C GLY A 254 -34.44 -10.13 -4.34
N LEU A 255 -34.42 -8.88 -3.88
CA LEU A 255 -35.51 -8.30 -3.09
C LEU A 255 -36.49 -7.60 -4.04
N ILE A 256 -37.75 -8.05 -4.04
CA ILE A 256 -38.83 -7.36 -4.75
C ILE A 256 -39.47 -6.40 -3.74
N LEU A 257 -39.54 -5.12 -4.11
CA LEU A 257 -40.16 -4.07 -3.29
C LEU A 257 -41.62 -3.88 -3.74
N PRO A 258 -42.62 -4.28 -2.93
CA PRO A 258 -44.02 -4.04 -3.22
C PRO A 258 -44.34 -2.55 -3.02
N GLU A 259 -45.22 -2.01 -3.87
CA GLU A 259 -45.65 -0.63 -3.79
C GLU A 259 -46.49 -0.40 -2.52
N GLY A 260 -46.06 0.53 -1.66
CA GLY A 260 -46.77 0.89 -0.43
C GLY A 260 -46.46 0.05 0.81
N GLU A 261 -45.56 -0.93 0.72
CA GLU A 261 -45.12 -1.75 1.87
C GLU A 261 -43.78 -1.25 2.46
N ILE A 262 -43.67 -1.26 3.79
CA ILE A 262 -42.41 -0.96 4.50
C ILE A 262 -41.67 -2.28 4.74
N ILE A 263 -40.46 -2.39 4.21
CA ILE A 263 -39.59 -3.55 4.39
C ILE A 263 -38.41 -3.19 5.28
N SER A 264 -38.22 -3.95 6.36
CA SER A 264 -37.03 -3.85 7.22
C SER A 264 -35.83 -4.50 6.53
N VAL A 265 -34.83 -3.68 6.21
CA VAL A 265 -33.52 -4.13 5.70
C VAL A 265 -32.49 -3.98 6.82
N GLN A 266 -31.69 -5.02 7.06
CA GLN A 266 -30.60 -5.00 8.02
C GLN A 266 -29.27 -5.24 7.30
N THR A 267 -28.28 -4.39 7.55
CA THR A 267 -26.91 -4.62 7.10
C THR A 267 -26.05 -4.94 8.31
N ILE A 268 -25.34 -6.08 8.27
CA ILE A 268 -24.40 -6.48 9.30
C ILE A 268 -22.99 -6.33 8.73
N LEU A 269 -22.12 -5.69 9.52
CA LEU A 269 -20.69 -5.58 9.24
C LEU A 269 -19.92 -6.29 10.36
N THR A 270 -19.26 -7.39 10.04
CA THR A 270 -18.51 -8.21 11.00
C THR A 270 -17.01 -8.01 10.75
N PRO A 271 -16.25 -7.51 11.73
CA PRO A 271 -14.79 -7.44 11.63
C PRO A 271 -14.18 -8.82 11.40
N SER A 272 -13.16 -8.89 10.54
CA SER A 272 -12.34 -10.06 10.29
C SER A 272 -10.85 -9.70 10.38
N GLU A 273 -9.95 -10.64 10.12
CA GLU A 273 -8.51 -10.44 10.22
C GLU A 273 -8.02 -9.39 9.20
N ASN A 274 -6.91 -8.70 9.50
CA ASN A 274 -6.22 -7.78 8.58
C ASN A 274 -7.06 -6.60 8.04
N GLN A 275 -7.85 -5.92 8.89
CA GLN A 275 -8.70 -4.77 8.50
C GLN A 275 -9.70 -5.10 7.38
N THR A 276 -10.10 -6.37 7.30
CA THR A 276 -11.19 -6.80 6.45
C THR A 276 -12.46 -6.90 7.27
N TYR A 277 -13.60 -6.65 6.63
CA TYR A 277 -14.92 -6.80 7.21
C TYR A 277 -15.73 -7.71 6.29
N GLN A 278 -16.49 -8.63 6.86
CA GLN A 278 -17.55 -9.29 6.13
C GLN A 278 -18.81 -8.43 6.23
N TRP A 279 -19.47 -8.16 5.11
CA TRP A 279 -20.76 -7.47 5.12
C TRP A 279 -21.86 -8.40 4.61
N GLN A 280 -23.06 -8.23 5.14
CA GLN A 280 -24.24 -9.01 4.79
C GLN A 280 -25.48 -8.13 4.83
N VAL A 281 -26.39 -8.29 3.86
CA VAL A 281 -27.66 -7.54 3.77
C VAL A 281 -28.82 -8.52 3.88
N PHE A 282 -29.70 -8.30 4.84
CA PHE A 282 -30.87 -9.12 5.12
C PHE A 282 -32.16 -8.35 5.01
N THR A 283 -33.27 -9.05 4.75
CA THR A 283 -34.61 -8.55 5.05
C THR A 283 -35.35 -9.46 6.01
N GLN A 284 -36.28 -8.86 6.75
CA GLN A 284 -37.16 -9.57 7.65
C GLN A 284 -38.41 -10.03 6.89
N GLN A 285 -38.73 -11.33 6.92
CA GLN A 285 -40.01 -11.81 6.42
C GLN A 285 -41.13 -11.55 7.43
N PRO A 286 -42.30 -11.05 6.99
CA PRO A 286 -43.49 -11.05 7.82
C PRO A 286 -43.93 -12.51 8.05
N GLN A 287 -43.97 -12.97 9.30
CA GLN A 287 -44.63 -14.22 9.66
C GLN A 287 -45.73 -13.96 10.70
N HIS A 288 -46.93 -14.46 10.39
CA HIS A 288 -47.98 -14.66 11.38
C HIS A 288 -47.72 -16.00 12.09
N ASN A 289 -47.47 -15.99 13.40
CA ASN A 289 -47.41 -17.14 14.33
C ASN A 289 -46.04 -17.84 14.61
N GLN A 290 -44.90 -17.17 14.60
CA GLN A 290 -43.66 -17.71 15.23
C GLN A 290 -43.01 -16.67 16.17
N GLU A 291 -42.34 -17.15 17.23
CA GLU A 291 -41.70 -16.32 18.28
C GLU A 291 -40.39 -15.65 17.83
N GLU A 292 -39.76 -16.11 16.73
CA GLU A 292 -38.53 -15.52 16.19
C GLU A 292 -38.67 -15.13 14.70
N PRO A 293 -38.21 -13.93 14.29
CA PRO A 293 -38.32 -13.48 12.91
C PRO A 293 -37.34 -14.22 11.97
N GLN A 294 -37.86 -14.68 10.84
CA GLN A 294 -37.04 -15.26 9.78
C GLN A 294 -36.38 -14.17 8.92
N TRP A 295 -35.06 -14.20 8.81
CA TRP A 295 -34.26 -13.28 8.00
C TRP A 295 -33.82 -13.94 6.68
N ILE A 296 -33.96 -13.22 5.57
CA ILE A 296 -33.45 -13.64 4.26
C ILE A 296 -32.16 -12.87 3.96
N LEU A 297 -31.08 -13.58 3.68
CA LEU A 297 -29.83 -13.00 3.17
C LEU A 297 -29.97 -12.69 1.67
N HIS A 298 -29.77 -11.43 1.30
CA HIS A 298 -29.84 -10.95 -0.08
C HIS A 298 -28.48 -10.86 -0.75
N ALA A 299 -27.50 -10.31 -0.03
CA ALA A 299 -26.16 -10.14 -0.55
C ALA A 299 -25.14 -10.24 0.59
N LEU A 300 -23.95 -10.70 0.25
CA LEU A 300 -22.80 -10.67 1.13
C LEU A 300 -21.53 -10.36 0.34
N GLY A 301 -20.49 -9.99 1.07
CA GLY A 301 -19.16 -9.90 0.50
C GLY A 301 -18.15 -9.52 1.57
N LYS A 302 -16.97 -9.12 1.12
CA LYS A 302 -15.93 -8.58 1.98
C LYS A 302 -15.72 -7.11 1.63
N ILE A 303 -15.42 -6.32 2.64
CA ILE A 303 -14.79 -5.02 2.49
C ILE A 303 -13.38 -5.20 2.97
N ARG A 304 -12.41 -4.92 2.11
CA ARG A 304 -11.07 -4.63 2.58
C ARG A 304 -10.98 -3.13 2.73
N ALA A 305 -10.97 -2.67 3.97
CA ALA A 305 -10.79 -1.26 4.24
C ALA A 305 -9.48 -0.81 3.56
N ALA A 306 -9.50 0.35 2.92
CA ALA A 306 -8.28 1.05 2.67
C ALA A 306 -7.66 1.40 4.02
N GLU A 307 -6.33 1.37 4.08
CA GLU A 307 -5.64 2.07 5.15
C GLU A 307 -5.97 3.57 5.00
N MET A 308 -6.99 4.02 5.73
CA MET A 308 -7.37 5.42 5.73
C MET A 308 -6.32 6.22 6.50
N ASP A 309 -5.83 7.28 5.84
CA ASP A 309 -5.30 8.50 6.45
C ASP A 309 -6.46 9.07 7.30
N ASN A 310 -6.60 8.57 8.53
CA ASN A 310 -7.66 8.95 9.45
C ASN A 310 -7.42 10.37 9.96
N GLY A 311 -7.70 11.35 9.11
CA GLY A 311 -8.22 12.65 9.55
C GLY A 311 -9.63 12.50 10.13
N VAL A 312 -9.84 11.52 11.02
CA VAL A 312 -11.08 11.44 11.80
C VAL A 312 -10.98 12.57 12.81
N ALA A 313 -11.77 13.61 12.58
CA ALA A 313 -12.12 14.53 13.65
C ALA A 313 -12.65 13.66 14.79
N THR A 314 -11.87 13.57 15.87
CA THR A 314 -12.33 12.94 17.10
C THR A 314 -13.62 13.64 17.51
N VAL A 315 -14.71 12.89 17.54
CA VAL A 315 -15.96 13.37 18.13
C VAL A 315 -15.63 13.59 19.60
N ASP A 316 -15.58 14.85 20.01
CA ASP A 316 -15.41 15.25 21.40
C ASP A 316 -16.63 14.78 22.20
N LEU A 317 -16.57 13.53 22.67
CA LEU A 317 -17.65 12.87 23.38
C LEU A 317 -17.98 13.63 24.65
N ASP A 318 -16.98 14.22 25.31
CA ASP A 318 -17.15 15.03 26.51
C ASP A 318 -17.98 16.28 26.21
N LYS A 319 -17.75 16.96 25.08
CA LYS A 319 -18.60 18.07 24.64
C LYS A 319 -20.06 17.65 24.45
N TYR A 320 -20.32 16.50 23.82
CA TYR A 320 -21.69 16.05 23.58
C TYR A 320 -22.36 15.57 24.87
N LEU A 321 -21.65 14.85 25.75
CA LEU A 321 -22.13 14.46 27.08
C LEU A 321 -22.51 15.69 27.93
N ASN A 322 -21.71 16.76 27.87
CA ASN A 322 -22.03 18.03 28.55
C ASN A 322 -23.29 18.73 28.00
N GLN A 323 -23.62 18.52 26.73
CA GLN A 323 -24.81 19.08 26.09
C GLN A 323 -26.06 18.21 26.27
N CYS A 324 -25.90 16.93 26.61
CA CYS A 324 -26.95 15.97 26.94
C CYS A 324 -26.94 15.69 28.45
N SER A 325 -27.40 16.63 29.25
CA SER A 325 -27.31 16.55 30.71
C SER A 325 -28.55 15.93 31.39
N GLN A 326 -29.64 15.68 30.66
CA GLN A 326 -30.87 15.13 31.24
C GLN A 326 -30.90 13.60 31.05
N PRO A 327 -30.66 12.79 32.10
CA PRO A 327 -30.79 11.35 31.99
C PRO A 327 -32.25 10.97 31.70
N ILE A 328 -32.42 9.95 30.86
CA ILE A 328 -33.69 9.27 30.62
C ILE A 328 -33.56 7.87 31.21
N GLU A 329 -34.45 7.55 32.15
CA GLU A 329 -34.56 6.20 32.68
C GLU A 329 -35.01 5.25 31.58
N ILE A 330 -34.22 4.21 31.33
CA ILE A 330 -34.44 3.25 30.24
C ILE A 330 -35.79 2.54 30.36
N PRO A 331 -36.25 2.09 31.56
CA PRO A 331 -37.57 1.49 31.69
C PRO A 331 -38.70 2.44 31.27
N ASP A 332 -38.61 3.71 31.67
CA ASP A 332 -39.60 4.73 31.32
C ASP A 332 -39.60 5.04 29.82
N HIS A 333 -38.42 5.02 29.20
CA HIS A 333 -38.26 5.20 27.75
C HIS A 333 -39.03 4.13 26.97
N TYR A 334 -38.81 2.85 27.26
CA TYR A 334 -39.52 1.77 26.57
C TYR A 334 -41.00 1.68 26.97
N GLN A 335 -41.35 2.03 28.21
CA GLN A 335 -42.74 2.12 28.64
C GLN A 335 -43.52 3.21 27.90
N HIS A 336 -42.90 4.37 27.66
CA HIS A 336 -43.50 5.46 26.88
C HIS A 336 -43.86 4.99 25.46
N TYR A 337 -42.94 4.28 24.81
CA TYR A 337 -43.22 3.72 23.49
C TYR A 337 -44.33 2.68 23.51
N ARG A 338 -44.37 1.83 24.55
CA ARG A 338 -45.45 0.84 24.72
C ARG A 338 -46.82 1.52 24.85
N GLN A 339 -46.90 2.64 25.55
CA GLN A 339 -48.14 3.41 25.74
C GLN A 339 -48.66 4.04 24.43
N ILE A 340 -47.77 4.34 23.48
CA ILE A 340 -48.15 4.85 22.15
C ILE A 340 -48.29 3.73 21.10
N GLY A 341 -48.31 2.46 21.55
CA GLY A 341 -48.54 1.29 20.70
C GLY A 341 -47.29 0.70 20.06
N ILE A 342 -46.09 1.11 20.48
CA ILE A 342 -44.81 0.60 19.98
C ILE A 342 -44.16 -0.26 21.06
N GLU A 343 -44.22 -1.58 20.90
CA GLU A 343 -43.66 -2.52 21.87
C GLU A 343 -42.34 -3.12 21.38
N TYR A 344 -41.23 -2.71 22.01
CA TYR A 344 -39.91 -3.28 21.73
C TYR A 344 -39.74 -4.60 22.49
N GLY A 345 -39.51 -5.70 21.77
CA GLY A 345 -39.17 -7.00 22.37
C GLY A 345 -37.82 -6.97 23.09
N ASN A 346 -37.55 -7.94 23.95
CA ASN A 346 -36.36 -7.95 24.82
C ASN A 346 -35.03 -7.76 24.06
N SER A 347 -34.90 -8.37 22.88
CA SER A 347 -33.70 -8.24 22.03
C SER A 347 -33.55 -6.86 21.35
N PHE A 348 -34.58 -6.02 21.41
CA PHE A 348 -34.62 -4.66 20.86
C PHE A 348 -34.57 -3.58 21.95
N GLN A 349 -34.34 -3.98 23.21
CA GLN A 349 -34.14 -3.07 24.34
C GLN A 349 -32.64 -2.87 24.65
N GLY A 350 -31.82 -2.63 23.62
CA GLY A 350 -30.35 -2.60 23.74
C GLY A 350 -29.75 -1.31 24.34
N ILE A 351 -30.56 -0.28 24.63
CA ILE A 351 -30.08 0.97 25.26
C ILE A 351 -29.80 0.72 26.75
N GLN A 352 -28.54 0.85 27.16
CA GLN A 352 -28.11 0.75 28.57
C GLN A 352 -28.25 2.08 29.33
N GLN A 353 -27.93 3.19 28.67
CA GLN A 353 -28.00 4.54 29.26
C GLN A 353 -28.41 5.53 28.18
N LEU A 354 -29.20 6.54 28.53
CA LEU A 354 -29.70 7.53 27.59
C LEU A 354 -29.71 8.89 28.26
N TRP A 355 -29.18 9.90 27.57
CA TRP A 355 -29.27 11.29 27.98
C TRP A 355 -29.79 12.17 26.86
N LYS A 356 -30.52 13.21 27.22
CA LYS A 356 -31.14 14.16 26.29
C LYS A 356 -30.61 15.58 26.52
N GLY A 357 -30.47 16.31 25.43
CA GLY A 357 -30.22 17.75 25.36
C GLY A 357 -31.37 18.49 24.66
N SER A 358 -31.14 19.73 24.25
CA SER A 358 -32.17 20.57 23.61
C SER A 358 -32.67 20.00 22.28
N ASN A 359 -31.76 19.50 21.43
CA ASN A 359 -32.06 18.94 20.10
C ASN A 359 -31.27 17.65 19.78
N GLN A 360 -30.80 16.94 20.80
CA GLN A 360 -29.94 15.77 20.64
C GLN A 360 -30.12 14.80 21.80
N ALA A 361 -29.71 13.55 21.60
CA ALA A 361 -29.63 12.54 22.64
C ALA A 361 -28.37 11.68 22.44
N ILE A 362 -27.83 11.15 23.52
CA ILE A 362 -26.69 10.22 23.51
C ILE A 362 -27.13 8.97 24.24
N GLY A 363 -26.99 7.83 23.57
CA GLY A 363 -27.29 6.52 24.13
C GLY A 363 -26.03 5.66 24.19
N LYS A 364 -25.80 5.00 25.32
CA LYS A 364 -24.93 3.83 25.38
C LYS A 364 -25.76 2.60 25.05
N ILE A 365 -25.34 1.84 24.06
CA ILE A 365 -26.01 0.61 23.60
C ILE A 365 -25.13 -0.62 23.87
N GLU A 366 -25.75 -1.77 24.01
CA GLU A 366 -25.10 -3.10 24.11
C GLU A 366 -25.11 -3.85 22.79
#